data_AF-A0A2D6Y4E8-F1
#
_entry.id   AF-A0A2D6Y4E8-F1
#
_cell.length_a   1.000
_cell.length_b   1.000
_cell.length_c   1.000
_cell.angle_alpha   90.00
_cell.angle_beta   90.00
_cell.angle_gamma   90.00
#
_symmetry.space_group_name_H-M   'P 1'
#
loop_
_entity.id
_entity.type
_entity.pdbx_description
1 polymer ?
#
loop_
_entity_poly.entity_id
_entity_poly.type
_entity_poly.pdbx_seq_one_letter_code
_entity_poly.pdbx_strand_id
1 'polypeptide(L)'
;MSTGAAEECRVRNDRQSYFAVVRDLVLAQFVLGDQELTARLWKDVGDRDLDVSRIVHLLYCCSFHDDDDVMRETDEEFLALDMY
;
A
#
# COMPACT_ATOMS: atom_id res chain seq x y z
N MET A 1 26.42 -0.23 17.38
CA MET A 1 26.41 -0.51 15.93
C MET A 1 25.21 -1.41 15.62
N SER A 2 23.99 -0.86 15.47
CA SER A 2 22.76 -1.62 15.13
C SER A 2 21.66 -0.75 14.48
N THR A 3 21.99 0.42 13.93
CA THR A 3 20.99 1.34 13.37
C THR A 3 20.34 0.80 12.09
N GLY A 4 21.12 0.20 11.18
CA GLY A 4 20.61 -0.30 9.89
C GLY A 4 19.51 -1.37 9.98
N ALA A 5 19.66 -2.37 10.87
CA ALA A 5 18.66 -3.43 11.01
C ALA A 5 17.32 -2.94 11.60
N ALA A 6 17.36 -1.91 12.45
CA ALA A 6 16.14 -1.31 13.01
C ALA A 6 15.42 -0.43 11.98
N GLU A 7 16.17 0.28 11.14
CA GLU A 7 15.64 1.10 10.04
C GLU A 7 15.02 0.23 8.94
N GLU A 8 15.69 -0.83 8.50
CA GLU A 8 15.14 -1.81 7.55
C GLU A 8 13.86 -2.48 8.07
N CYS A 9 13.81 -2.80 9.38
CA CYS A 9 12.62 -3.38 10.00
C CYS A 9 11.43 -2.40 9.99
N ARG A 10 11.68 -1.11 10.25
CA ARG A 10 10.65 -0.06 10.20
C ARG A 10 10.14 0.15 8.79
N VAL A 11 11.02 0.24 7.79
CA VAL A 11 10.64 0.40 6.38
C VAL A 11 9.83 -0.80 5.89
N ARG A 12 10.23 -2.02 6.26
CA ARG A 12 9.47 -3.23 5.91
C ARG A 12 8.09 -3.26 6.57
N ASN A 13 8.00 -2.84 7.83
CA ASN A 13 6.73 -2.77 8.54
C ASN A 13 5.80 -1.71 7.95
N ASP A 14 6.35 -0.56 7.56
CA ASP A 14 5.63 0.50 6.84
C ASP A 14 5.06 -0.02 5.51
N ARG A 15 5.91 -0.60 4.65
CA ARG A 15 5.49 -1.15 3.35
C ARG A 15 4.38 -2.21 3.48
N GLN A 16 4.50 -3.14 4.44
CA GLN A 16 3.45 -4.14 4.67
C GLN A 16 2.11 -3.51 5.07
N SER A 17 2.14 -2.39 5.78
CA SER A 17 0.93 -1.64 6.16
C SER A 17 0.21 -1.08 4.92
N TYR A 18 0.95 -0.59 3.92
CA TYR A 18 0.37 -0.18 2.63
C TYR A 18 -0.22 -1.37 1.86
N PHE A 19 0.51 -2.48 1.77
CA PHE A 19 0.07 -3.63 0.96
C PHE A 19 -1.18 -4.29 1.51
N ALA A 20 -1.28 -4.41 2.85
CA ALA A 20 -2.47 -4.93 3.50
C ALA A 20 -3.71 -4.07 3.17
N VAL A 21 -3.59 -2.74 3.29
CA VAL A 21 -4.69 -1.82 3.02
C VAL A 21 -5.10 -1.85 1.54
N VAL A 22 -4.14 -1.92 0.62
CA VAL A 22 -4.43 -2.04 -0.81
C VAL A 22 -5.18 -3.33 -1.11
N ARG A 23 -4.77 -4.46 -0.54
CA ARG A 23 -5.48 -5.75 -0.72
C ARG A 23 -6.92 -5.69 -0.22
N ASP A 24 -7.13 -5.11 0.97
CA ASP A 24 -8.47 -4.94 1.53
C ASP A 24 -9.33 -4.02 0.65
N LEU A 25 -8.74 -2.94 0.12
CA LEU A 25 -9.42 -2.03 -0.81
C LEU A 25 -9.75 -2.72 -2.14
N VAL A 26 -8.85 -3.53 -2.69
CA VAL A 26 -9.11 -4.29 -3.92
C VAL A 26 -10.26 -5.25 -3.72
N LEU A 27 -10.27 -5.99 -2.61
CA LEU A 27 -11.34 -6.92 -2.28
C LEU A 27 -12.67 -6.17 -2.11
N ALA A 28 -12.69 -5.08 -1.34
CA ALA A 28 -13.90 -4.31 -1.09
C ALA A 28 -14.45 -3.66 -2.37
N GLN A 29 -13.59 -2.99 -3.14
CA GLN A 29 -13.98 -2.16 -4.28
C GLN A 29 -14.23 -2.96 -5.55
N PHE A 30 -13.35 -3.89 -5.90
CA PHE A 30 -13.38 -4.58 -7.20
C PHE A 30 -14.04 -5.96 -7.15
N VAL A 31 -13.90 -6.68 -6.03
CA VAL A 31 -14.44 -8.04 -5.91
C VAL A 31 -15.85 -8.04 -5.31
N LEU A 32 -16.03 -7.34 -4.18
CA LEU A 32 -17.30 -7.33 -3.44
C LEU A 32 -18.24 -6.22 -3.90
N GLY A 33 -17.70 -5.11 -4.43
CA GLY A 33 -18.48 -3.91 -4.75
C GLY A 33 -19.08 -3.25 -3.49
N ASP A 34 -18.47 -3.47 -2.33
CA ASP A 34 -18.94 -2.98 -1.04
C ASP A 34 -18.49 -1.53 -0.82
N GLN A 35 -19.39 -0.59 -1.11
CA GLN A 35 -19.12 0.84 -1.00
C GLN A 35 -18.94 1.30 0.45
N GLU A 36 -19.64 0.69 1.41
CA GLU A 36 -19.53 1.07 2.83
C GLU A 36 -18.17 0.64 3.37
N LEU A 37 -17.76 -0.59 3.08
CA LEU A 37 -16.43 -1.10 3.45
C LEU A 37 -15.33 -0.29 2.77
N THR A 38 -15.47 0.00 1.48
CA THR A 38 -14.51 0.82 0.72
C THR A 38 -14.34 2.21 1.36
N ALA A 39 -15.45 2.88 1.70
CA ALA A 39 -15.41 4.18 2.34
C ALA A 39 -14.76 4.12 3.74
N ARG A 40 -15.04 3.07 4.52
CA ARG A 40 -14.40 2.85 5.82
C ARG A 40 -12.89 2.65 5.70
N LEU A 41 -12.44 1.84 4.74
CA LEU A 41 -11.02 1.61 4.50
C LEU A 41 -10.29 2.89 4.07
N TRP A 42 -10.91 3.72 3.23
CA TRP A 42 -10.34 5.03 2.87
C TRP A 42 -10.30 6.00 4.06
N LYS A 43 -11.25 5.92 4.98
CA LYS A 43 -11.17 6.67 6.24
C LYS A 43 -9.99 6.17 7.08
N ASP A 44 -9.80 4.86 7.20
CA ASP A 44 -8.68 4.27 7.94
C ASP A 44 -7.31 4.66 7.34
N VAL A 45 -7.21 4.79 6.01
CA VAL A 45 -6.03 5.34 5.31
C VAL A 45 -5.69 6.73 5.84
N GLY A 46 -6.68 7.62 5.92
CA GLY A 46 -6.52 8.98 6.43
C GLY A 46 -6.22 9.02 7.93
N ASP A 47 -6.92 8.21 8.73
CA ASP A 47 -6.72 8.14 10.18
C ASP A 47 -5.31 7.61 10.55
N ARG A 48 -4.69 6.83 9.66
CA ARG A 48 -3.32 6.29 9.80
C ARG A 48 -2.23 7.13 9.14
N ASP A 49 -2.58 8.27 8.55
CA ASP A 49 -1.66 9.17 7.82
C ASP A 49 -0.88 8.43 6.72
N LEU A 50 -1.53 7.47 6.04
CA LEU A 50 -0.94 6.76 4.91
C LEU A 50 -0.98 7.64 3.66
N ASP A 51 0.08 7.55 2.83
CA ASP A 51 0.14 8.28 1.57
C ASP A 51 -0.92 7.75 0.58
N VAL A 52 -1.94 8.59 0.37
CA VAL A 52 -3.03 8.32 -0.56
C VAL A 52 -2.52 8.11 -1.99
N SER A 53 -1.51 8.86 -2.43
CA SER A 53 -0.95 8.76 -3.78
C SER A 53 -0.32 7.38 -4.00
N ARG A 54 0.43 6.90 -3.00
CA ARG A 54 1.03 5.56 -3.00
C ARG A 54 -0.03 4.46 -3.01
N ILE A 55 -1.09 4.59 -2.20
CA ILE A 55 -2.22 3.64 -2.19
C ILE A 55 -2.94 3.63 -3.56
N VAL A 56 -3.23 4.80 -4.14
CA VAL A 56 -3.86 4.91 -5.46
C VAL A 56 -2.97 4.30 -6.55
N HIS A 57 -1.67 4.54 -6.51
CA HIS A 57 -0.74 3.94 -7.46
C HIS A 57 -0.75 2.42 -7.37
N LEU A 58 -0.64 1.85 -6.16
CA LEU A 58 -0.71 0.41 -5.97
C LEU A 58 -2.08 -0.18 -6.36
N LEU A 59 -3.19 0.55 -6.17
CA LEU A 59 -4.52 0.10 -6.55
C LEU A 59 -4.69 -0.05 -8.07
N TYR A 60 -4.17 0.90 -8.85
CA TYR A 60 -4.47 1.00 -10.28
C TYR A 60 -3.30 0.61 -11.20
N CYS A 61 -2.06 0.60 -10.70
CA CYS A 61 -0.87 0.24 -11.48
C CYS A 61 -0.33 -1.15 -11.15
N CYS A 62 -0.66 -1.73 -9.99
CA CYS A 62 -0.27 -3.11 -9.69
C CYS A 62 -1.14 -4.09 -10.49
N SER A 63 -0.48 -5.02 -11.19
CA SER A 63 -1.16 -6.01 -12.02
C SER A 63 -1.69 -7.20 -11.24
N PHE A 64 -1.13 -7.50 -10.06
CA PHE A 64 -1.53 -8.65 -9.25
C PHE A 64 -1.27 -8.42 -7.76
N HIS A 65 -2.32 -8.14 -6.99
CA HIS A 65 -2.20 -7.75 -5.58
C HIS A 65 -1.87 -8.90 -4.63
N ASP A 66 -2.07 -10.17 -5.03
CA ASP A 66 -1.73 -11.34 -4.20
C ASP A 66 -0.24 -11.73 -4.27
N ASP A 67 0.53 -11.16 -5.20
CA ASP A 67 1.97 -11.40 -5.34
C ASP A 67 2.75 -10.26 -4.68
N ASP A 68 3.48 -10.60 -3.61
CA ASP A 68 4.28 -9.65 -2.83
C ASP A 68 5.44 -9.05 -3.65
N ASP A 69 5.99 -9.78 -4.63
CA ASP A 69 7.08 -9.28 -5.48
C ASP A 69 6.57 -8.26 -6.48
N VAL A 70 5.42 -8.51 -7.10
CA VAL A 70 4.78 -7.55 -8.02
C VAL A 70 4.36 -6.28 -7.26
N MET A 71 3.75 -6.42 -6.09
CA MET A 71 3.40 -5.29 -5.22
C MET A 71 4.62 -4.46 -4.83
N ARG A 72 5.75 -5.12 -4.54
CA ARG A 72 7.02 -4.47 -4.22
C ARG A 72 7.63 -3.73 -5.40
N GLU A 73 7.62 -4.33 -6.58
CA GLU A 73 8.14 -3.69 -7.79
C GLU A 73 7.35 -2.41 -8.11
N THR A 74 6.02 -2.49 -8.12
CA THR A 74 5.15 -1.30 -8.32
C THR A 74 5.35 -0.23 -7.25
N ASP A 75 5.55 -0.64 -5.99
CA ASP A 75 5.87 0.30 -4.90
C ASP A 75 7.20 1.02 -5.12
N GLU A 76 8.22 0.30 -5.56
CA GLU A 76 9.55 0.84 -5.82
C GLU A 76 9.55 1.76 -7.04
N GLU A 77 8.77 1.45 -8.08
CA GLU A 77 8.53 2.35 -9.22
C GLU A 77 7.93 3.69 -8.77
N PHE A 78 6.90 3.65 -7.90
CA PHE A 78 6.30 4.87 -7.34
C PHE A 78 7.32 5.70 -6.55
N LEU A 79 8.06 5.07 -5.65
CA LEU A 79 9.06 5.76 -4.83
C LEU A 79 10.19 6.35 -5.67
N ALA A 80 10.53 5.73 -6.80
CA ALA A 80 11.51 6.28 -7.73
C ALA A 80 11.01 7.54 -8.48
N LEU A 81 9.69 7.69 -8.66
CA LEU A 81 9.09 8.89 -9.26
C LEU A 81 9.14 10.09 -8.30
N ASP A 82 9.01 9.86 -7.00
CA ASP A 82 9.06 10.92 -5.97
C ASP A 82 10.48 11.50 -5.76
N MET A 83 11.51 10.81 -6.28
CA MET A 83 12.91 11.24 -6.19
C MET A 83 13.32 12.28 -7.26
N TYR A 84 12.40 12.79 -8.08
CA TYR A 84 12.64 13.78 -9.13
C TYR A 84 11.78 15.04 -8.97
#